data_AF-A0A4Q0S5S5-F1
#
_entry.id   AF-A0A4Q0S5S5-F1
#
_cell.length_a   1.000
_cell.length_b   1.000
_cell.length_c   1.000
_cell.angle_alpha   90.00
_cell.angle_beta   90.00
_cell.angle_gamma   90.00
#
_symmetry.space_group_name_H-M   'P 1'
#
loop_
_entity.id
_entity.type
_entity.pdbx_description
1 polymer ?
#
loop_
_entity_poly.entity_id
_entity_poly.type
_entity_poly.pdbx_seq_one_letter_code
_entity_poly.pdbx_strand_id
1 'polypeptide(L)'
;MSFLRSRFPTRQYPYRVPTSGVALGTIRDPLADAKVGDVVRFFLGRDDEPIVLTQEAVSRDLNDPFGHLVLGAGHRPTNLQDVLKILDQATGPDALPEQRLYRVADGGQIAWSSETAKLDRHLRLVVTRHRGQDAELFISTAPPFDSPDIFLQIFAWDPKSAAYNFYERRRGVWSWAGSSWEALEEPTRGHGPFDSHINGGPVMKELKAPWMHWHSQAAPIGDEMLAPDDPLLADAFYHGTDLKGGEDLELLVRSGIARWTKSRFDRFVVGGRLTYAKGFFRQISTTTTVNIACSPQQSASLSDEDVLRLPTTFFLNSDCLVDELKLEVSLARLKAPAAFYRASCKKHGVRLKDGEVTLEKDTYFAFPIPEPSFEDEMVLRELLARGVLSRRLAIALLSLDFPNPVFSERRAALLEFMPSDSALDGGAGLDKLFSDAVRASPRAADPASPESEFLRFWDKPAGSGEVELVERIQAYWKAIGEKISTSDGFDDVFRLAESRRRQFRKRPLSEFDLTLPCAANLEIPTPLRMTESGHIEATSGLS
;
A
#
# COMPACT_ATOMS: atom_id res chain seq x y z
N MET A 1 7.49 18.59 25.25
CA MET A 1 7.37 19.52 24.10
C MET A 1 6.80 18.74 22.93
N SER A 2 5.53 19.00 22.61
CA SER A 2 4.76 18.26 21.60
C SER A 2 5.08 18.82 20.21
N PHE A 3 5.84 18.08 19.40
CA PHE A 3 5.98 18.38 17.97
C PHE A 3 4.63 18.12 17.29
N LEU A 4 3.88 19.19 17.04
CA LEU A 4 2.82 19.21 16.04
C LEU A 4 3.48 18.88 14.69
N ARG A 5 3.46 17.60 14.30
CA ARG A 5 3.82 17.21 12.92
C ARG A 5 2.89 17.97 11.99
N SER A 6 3.43 18.85 11.16
CA SER A 6 2.69 19.42 10.03
C SER A 6 2.25 18.26 9.14
N ARG A 7 0.99 17.85 9.29
CA ARG A 7 0.36 16.94 8.35
C ARG A 7 -0.13 17.81 7.21
N PHE A 8 0.29 17.47 6.00
CA PHE A 8 -0.43 17.92 4.82
C PHE A 8 -1.91 17.52 5.01
N PRO A 9 -2.89 18.38 4.69
CA PRO A 9 -4.27 17.94 4.68
C PRO A 9 -4.40 16.92 3.54
N THR A 10 -4.25 15.64 3.86
CA THR A 10 -4.46 14.58 2.90
C THR A 10 -5.95 14.33 2.74
N ARG A 11 -6.43 14.75 1.58
CA ARG A 11 -7.29 13.97 0.67
C ARG A 11 -8.68 13.53 1.16
N GLN A 12 -9.19 14.04 2.26
CA GLN A 12 -10.62 14.02 2.55
C GLN A 12 -11.30 15.14 1.74
N TYR A 13 -11.53 14.88 0.46
CA TYR A 13 -12.44 15.68 -0.36
C TYR A 13 -13.80 15.02 -0.29
N PRO A 14 -14.73 15.54 0.53
CA PRO A 14 -16.04 14.95 0.63
C PRO A 14 -16.78 15.01 -0.70
N TYR A 15 -17.28 13.86 -1.17
CA TYR A 15 -18.30 13.84 -2.20
C TYR A 15 -19.58 14.47 -1.64
N ARG A 16 -19.77 15.78 -1.88
CA ARG A 16 -20.99 16.52 -1.49
C ARG A 16 -21.38 17.56 -2.53
N VAL A 17 -22.69 17.71 -2.71
CA VAL A 17 -23.32 18.97 -3.15
C VAL A 17 -22.87 20.08 -2.18
N PRO A 18 -22.39 21.25 -2.65
CA PRO A 18 -21.51 22.13 -1.89
C PRO A 18 -22.23 22.78 -0.70
N THR A 19 -22.08 22.19 0.50
CA THR A 19 -22.44 22.86 1.77
C THR A 19 -21.50 22.57 2.94
N SER A 20 -20.36 21.90 2.72
CA SER A 20 -19.32 21.85 3.74
C SER A 20 -17.94 22.00 3.11
N GLY A 21 -17.52 23.25 2.96
CA GLY A 21 -16.10 23.55 2.85
C GLY A 21 -15.41 23.04 4.09
N VAL A 22 -14.70 21.91 3.96
CA VAL A 22 -13.72 21.51 4.97
C VAL A 22 -12.57 22.49 4.81
N ALA A 23 -12.50 23.45 5.74
CA ALA A 23 -11.38 24.37 5.84
C ALA A 23 -10.10 23.54 5.91
N LEU A 24 -9.18 23.78 4.97
CA LEU A 24 -7.76 23.49 5.17
C LEU A 24 -7.44 23.92 6.60
N GLY A 25 -6.93 23.01 7.43
CA GLY A 25 -6.62 23.30 8.83
C GLY A 25 -5.81 24.59 8.96
N THR A 26 -5.75 25.17 10.15
CA THR A 26 -5.11 26.46 10.49
C THR A 26 -3.60 26.59 10.17
N ILE A 27 -3.04 25.64 9.43
CA ILE A 27 -1.69 25.67 8.88
C ILE A 27 -1.75 26.47 7.58
N ARG A 28 -0.94 27.54 7.51
CA ARG A 28 -0.75 28.33 6.28
C ARG A 28 -0.45 27.38 5.13
N ASP A 29 -1.27 27.44 4.08
CA ASP A 29 -1.06 26.69 2.84
C ASP A 29 0.35 27.00 2.31
N PRO A 30 1.22 26.00 2.13
CA PRO A 30 2.60 26.23 1.72
C PRO A 30 2.70 26.86 0.32
N LEU A 31 1.64 26.77 -0.49
CA LEU A 31 1.59 27.38 -1.82
C LEU A 31 0.87 28.74 -1.82
N ALA A 32 0.55 29.32 -0.64
CA ALA A 32 -0.26 30.53 -0.54
C ALA A 32 0.34 31.74 -1.26
N ASP A 33 1.66 31.79 -1.39
CA ASP A 33 2.39 32.92 -2.00
C ASP A 33 2.67 32.70 -3.51
N ALA A 34 2.38 31.50 -4.04
CA ALA A 34 2.50 31.21 -5.47
C ALA A 34 1.28 31.77 -6.24
N LYS A 35 1.50 32.26 -7.46
CA LYS A 35 0.45 32.86 -8.29
C LYS A 35 -0.25 31.79 -9.11
N VAL A 36 -1.55 31.98 -9.35
CA VAL A 36 -2.33 31.15 -10.27
C VAL A 36 -1.61 31.06 -11.63
N GLY A 37 -1.43 29.85 -12.14
CA GLY A 37 -0.69 29.57 -13.37
C GLY A 37 0.80 29.30 -13.17
N ASP A 38 1.36 29.53 -11.97
CA ASP A 38 2.74 29.15 -11.68
C ASP A 38 2.92 27.63 -11.69
N VAL A 39 4.12 27.23 -12.09
CA VAL A 39 4.66 25.89 -11.81
C VAL A 39 5.73 26.05 -10.75
N VAL A 40 5.64 25.30 -9.68
CA VAL A 40 6.55 25.39 -8.54
C VAL A 40 7.15 24.03 -8.22
N ARG A 41 8.34 24.04 -7.61
CA ARG A 41 8.90 22.90 -6.89
C ARG A 41 8.65 23.12 -5.40
N PHE A 42 8.04 22.14 -4.75
CA PHE A 42 7.88 22.16 -3.30
C PHE A 42 7.89 20.76 -2.70
N PHE A 43 8.98 20.41 -2.02
CA PHE A 43 9.20 19.12 -1.39
C PHE A 43 8.93 19.24 0.10
N LEU A 44 7.74 18.78 0.52
CA LEU A 44 7.31 18.89 1.91
C LEU A 44 8.30 18.17 2.85
N GLY A 45 8.73 18.89 3.89
CA GLY A 45 9.71 18.40 4.88
C GLY A 45 11.17 18.70 4.53
N ARG A 46 11.45 19.19 3.31
CA ARG A 46 12.75 19.73 2.90
C ARG A 46 12.71 21.23 2.63
N ASP A 47 11.69 21.71 1.93
CA ASP A 47 11.57 23.11 1.53
C ASP A 47 10.74 23.91 2.54
N ASP A 48 11.20 25.11 2.87
CA ASP A 48 10.46 26.07 3.69
C ASP A 48 9.44 26.85 2.85
N GLU A 49 9.75 27.13 1.58
CA GLU A 49 8.93 27.91 0.65
C GLU A 49 8.94 27.29 -0.77
N PRO A 50 7.87 27.47 -1.56
CA PRO A 50 7.80 26.99 -2.93
C PRO A 50 8.76 27.76 -3.84
N ILE A 51 9.47 27.05 -4.72
CA ILE A 51 10.36 27.65 -5.72
C ILE A 51 9.65 27.66 -7.06
N VAL A 52 9.36 28.86 -7.59
CA VAL A 52 8.80 29.00 -8.95
C VAL A 52 9.81 28.50 -9.98
N LEU A 53 9.37 27.60 -10.86
CA LEU A 53 10.15 27.05 -11.95
C LEU A 53 9.91 27.87 -13.22
N THR A 54 10.99 28.31 -13.87
CA THR A 54 10.89 28.88 -15.22
C THR A 54 10.56 27.79 -16.23
N GLN A 55 10.13 28.19 -17.43
CA GLN A 55 9.83 27.25 -18.50
C GLN A 55 11.07 26.41 -18.89
N GLU A 56 12.25 27.03 -18.89
CA GLU A 56 13.52 26.35 -19.13
C GLU A 56 13.87 25.35 -18.01
N ALA A 57 13.57 25.70 -16.75
CA ALA A 57 13.78 24.80 -15.62
C ALA A 57 12.85 23.58 -15.71
N VAL A 58 11.56 23.78 -16.02
CA VAL A 58 10.61 22.69 -16.26
C VAL A 58 11.13 21.75 -17.35
N SER A 59 11.49 22.28 -18.52
CA SER A 59 11.97 21.46 -19.65
C SER A 59 13.32 20.77 -19.40
N ARG A 60 14.15 21.30 -18.51
CA ARG A 60 15.45 20.72 -18.14
C ARG A 60 15.29 19.60 -17.11
N ASP A 61 14.46 19.84 -16.10
CA ASP A 61 14.41 19.06 -14.87
C ASP A 61 13.31 17.98 -14.92
N LEU A 62 12.25 18.19 -15.69
CA LEU A 62 11.09 17.28 -15.76
C LEU A 62 11.00 16.63 -17.14
N ASN A 63 11.40 15.36 -17.24
CA ASN A 63 11.52 14.64 -18.52
C ASN A 63 10.47 13.52 -18.65
N ASP A 64 9.55 13.41 -17.70
CA ASP A 64 8.36 12.58 -17.83
C ASP A 64 7.32 13.21 -18.76
N PRO A 65 6.35 12.44 -19.28
CA PRO A 65 5.35 12.95 -20.22
C PRO A 65 4.51 14.12 -19.69
N PHE A 66 4.21 14.20 -18.39
CA PHE A 66 3.43 15.33 -17.86
C PHE A 66 4.28 16.60 -17.80
N GLY A 67 5.50 16.47 -17.25
CA GLY A 67 6.49 17.53 -17.22
C GLY A 67 6.80 18.08 -18.61
N HIS A 68 7.00 17.20 -19.59
CA HIS A 68 7.41 17.60 -20.94
C HIS A 68 6.24 18.07 -21.82
N LEU A 69 5.19 17.24 -22.00
CA LEU A 69 4.12 17.52 -22.96
C LEU A 69 3.12 18.56 -22.47
N VAL A 70 2.98 18.73 -21.15
CA VAL A 70 1.98 19.63 -20.56
C VAL A 70 2.65 20.88 -20.00
N LEU A 71 3.42 20.72 -18.92
CA LEU A 71 3.99 21.87 -18.22
C LEU A 71 5.09 22.55 -19.05
N GLY A 72 5.97 21.74 -19.67
CA GLY A 72 7.10 22.10 -20.54
C GLY A 72 6.69 22.69 -21.89
N ALA A 73 5.46 22.44 -22.33
CA ALA A 73 4.84 23.10 -23.48
C ALA A 73 4.14 24.43 -23.10
N GLY A 74 4.11 24.78 -21.81
CA GLY A 74 3.51 26.03 -21.30
C GLY A 74 2.03 25.93 -20.94
N HIS A 75 1.42 24.74 -20.99
CA HIS A 75 0.04 24.56 -20.59
C HIS A 75 -0.14 24.57 -19.07
N ARG A 76 -1.30 25.06 -18.60
CA ARG A 76 -1.68 25.10 -17.17
C ARG A 76 -3.12 24.58 -16.99
N PRO A 77 -3.35 23.28 -17.23
CA PRO A 77 -4.69 22.71 -17.13
C PRO A 77 -5.23 22.84 -15.71
N THR A 78 -6.54 23.08 -15.61
CA THR A 78 -7.19 23.34 -14.32
C THR A 78 -8.03 22.18 -13.80
N ASN A 79 -8.39 21.24 -14.66
CA ASN A 79 -9.21 20.07 -14.36
C ASN A 79 -8.74 18.84 -15.17
N LEU A 80 -9.41 17.70 -15.02
CA LEU A 80 -9.05 16.48 -15.74
C LEU A 80 -9.23 16.65 -17.25
N GLN A 81 -10.33 17.26 -17.69
CA GLN A 81 -10.66 17.40 -19.11
C GLN A 81 -9.59 18.20 -19.87
N ASP A 82 -9.08 19.27 -19.27
CA ASP A 82 -8.00 20.07 -19.82
C ASP A 82 -6.73 19.23 -20.02
N VAL A 83 -6.35 18.43 -19.02
CA VAL A 83 -5.17 17.55 -19.11
C VAL A 83 -5.34 16.56 -20.25
N LEU A 84 -6.47 15.87 -20.32
CA LEU A 84 -6.71 14.85 -21.34
C LEU A 84 -6.73 15.46 -22.74
N LYS A 85 -7.39 16.61 -22.91
CA LYS A 85 -7.40 17.34 -24.19
C LYS A 85 -6.00 17.70 -24.67
N ILE A 86 -5.10 18.12 -23.77
CA ILE A 86 -3.71 18.42 -24.13
C ILE A 86 -2.98 17.14 -24.54
N LEU A 87 -3.15 16.06 -23.79
CA LEU A 87 -2.50 14.77 -24.09
C LEU A 87 -3.01 14.14 -25.40
N ASP A 88 -4.29 14.32 -25.74
CA ASP A 88 -4.89 13.86 -27.00
C ASP A 88 -4.37 14.63 -28.23
N GLN A 89 -3.95 15.88 -28.02
CA GLN A 89 -3.35 16.72 -29.07
C GLN A 89 -1.84 16.48 -29.24
N ALA A 90 -1.21 15.79 -28.28
CA ALA A 90 0.22 15.50 -28.36
C ALA A 90 0.52 14.54 -29.51
N THR A 91 1.57 14.85 -30.28
CA THR A 91 2.03 14.01 -31.41
C THR A 91 3.52 13.73 -31.27
N GLY A 92 3.99 12.67 -31.93
CA GLY A 92 5.41 12.29 -31.93
C GLY A 92 5.74 11.14 -30.98
N PRO A 93 7.04 10.85 -30.79
CA PRO A 93 7.49 9.66 -30.05
C PRO A 93 7.11 9.70 -28.55
N ASP A 94 6.88 10.89 -28.01
CA ASP A 94 6.51 11.05 -26.60
C ASP A 94 5.02 11.00 -26.33
N ALA A 95 4.18 11.03 -27.38
CA ALA A 95 2.73 11.00 -27.24
C ALA A 95 2.25 9.72 -26.53
N LEU A 96 1.17 9.86 -25.76
CA LEU A 96 0.52 8.77 -25.02
C LEU A 96 -0.93 8.60 -25.51
N PRO A 97 -1.13 7.94 -26.67
CA PRO A 97 -2.43 7.91 -27.36
C PRO A 97 -3.45 6.98 -26.70
N GLU A 98 -2.98 5.98 -25.95
CA GLU A 98 -3.85 5.00 -25.31
C GLU A 98 -4.29 5.50 -23.92
N GLN A 99 -5.59 5.40 -23.66
CA GLN A 99 -6.22 5.79 -22.40
C GLN A 99 -6.97 4.61 -21.78
N ARG A 100 -6.91 4.51 -20.45
CA ARG A 100 -7.78 3.62 -19.67
C ARG A 100 -8.29 4.35 -18.43
N LEU A 101 -9.54 4.08 -18.07
CA LEU A 101 -10.22 4.67 -16.92
C LEU A 101 -10.50 3.59 -15.87
N TYR A 102 -10.39 3.96 -14.59
CA TYR A 102 -10.68 3.07 -13.46
C TYR A 102 -11.42 3.84 -12.38
N ARG A 103 -12.33 3.17 -11.70
CA ARG A 103 -13.12 3.74 -10.60
C ARG A 103 -12.76 3.04 -9.30
N VAL A 104 -12.56 3.82 -8.26
CA VAL A 104 -12.40 3.34 -6.88
C VAL A 104 -13.32 4.13 -5.96
N ALA A 105 -13.96 3.45 -5.05
CA ALA A 105 -14.79 4.06 -4.02
C ALA A 105 -14.90 3.11 -2.84
N ASP A 106 -14.38 3.50 -1.67
CA ASP A 106 -14.46 2.71 -0.44
C ASP A 106 -15.92 2.42 -0.03
N GLY A 107 -16.84 3.32 -0.40
CA GLY A 107 -18.29 3.14 -0.25
C GLY A 107 -19.02 2.75 -1.55
N GLY A 108 -18.31 2.35 -2.61
CA GLY A 108 -18.85 2.19 -3.96
C GLY A 108 -19.91 1.10 -4.11
N GLN A 109 -19.91 0.11 -3.20
CA GLN A 109 -20.90 -0.96 -3.17
C GLN A 109 -22.02 -0.69 -2.14
N ILE A 110 -22.13 0.54 -1.64
CA ILE A 110 -23.18 0.96 -0.73
C ILE A 110 -24.18 1.79 -1.53
N ALA A 111 -25.33 1.18 -1.83
CA ALA A 111 -26.41 1.85 -2.54
C ALA A 111 -26.84 3.14 -1.83
N TRP A 112 -27.26 4.13 -2.61
CA TRP A 112 -27.86 5.34 -2.10
C TRP A 112 -29.23 5.06 -1.49
N SER A 113 -29.50 5.73 -0.39
CA SER A 113 -30.78 5.77 0.32
C SER A 113 -30.84 7.05 1.14
N SER A 114 -31.99 7.35 1.74
CA SER A 114 -32.09 8.49 2.67
C SER A 114 -31.16 8.34 3.88
N GLU A 115 -30.91 7.11 4.34
CA GLU A 115 -30.00 6.80 5.45
C GLU A 115 -28.52 6.94 5.07
N THR A 116 -28.18 6.77 3.79
CA THR A 116 -26.80 6.84 3.29
C THR A 116 -26.54 8.09 2.43
N ALA A 117 -27.49 9.03 2.40
CA ALA A 117 -27.38 10.24 1.58
C ALA A 117 -26.20 11.15 1.99
N LYS A 118 -25.78 11.09 3.27
CA LYS A 118 -24.64 11.83 3.80
C LYS A 118 -23.30 11.07 3.74
N LEU A 119 -23.33 9.82 3.28
CA LEU A 119 -22.15 8.96 3.24
C LEU A 119 -21.20 9.44 2.13
N ASP A 120 -19.99 9.83 2.51
CA ASP A 120 -18.91 10.05 1.56
C ASP A 120 -18.37 8.70 1.10
N ARG A 121 -18.68 8.35 -0.15
CA ARG A 121 -18.24 7.09 -0.75
C ARG A 121 -16.80 7.15 -1.25
N HIS A 122 -16.17 8.31 -1.17
CA HIS A 122 -14.80 8.57 -1.61
C HIS A 122 -14.54 8.14 -3.06
N LEU A 123 -15.51 8.42 -3.96
CA LEU A 123 -15.36 8.10 -5.38
C LEU A 123 -14.19 8.87 -5.98
N ARG A 124 -13.25 8.13 -6.56
CA ARG A 124 -12.16 8.67 -7.36
C ARG A 124 -12.12 8.01 -8.74
N LEU A 125 -11.66 8.78 -9.71
CA LEU A 125 -11.32 8.30 -11.04
C LEU A 125 -9.81 8.26 -11.16
N VAL A 126 -9.29 7.13 -11.63
CA VAL A 126 -7.90 6.99 -12.06
C VAL A 126 -7.87 6.88 -13.58
N VAL A 127 -7.02 7.68 -14.20
CA VAL A 127 -6.76 7.61 -15.65
C VAL A 127 -5.31 7.20 -15.86
N THR A 128 -5.07 6.25 -16.75
CA THR A 128 -3.72 5.93 -17.19
C THR A 128 -3.54 6.23 -18.67
N ARG A 129 -2.36 6.77 -19.00
CA ARG A 129 -1.94 7.05 -20.37
C ARG A 129 -0.70 6.23 -20.69
N HIS A 130 -0.71 5.58 -21.84
CA HIS A 130 0.23 4.50 -22.13
C HIS A 130 1.10 4.78 -23.34
N ARG A 131 2.28 4.18 -23.31
CA ARG A 131 3.13 3.99 -24.48
C ARG A 131 3.34 2.49 -24.67
N GLY A 132 2.58 1.90 -25.59
CA GLY A 132 2.52 0.44 -25.72
C GLY A 132 1.87 -0.18 -24.48
N GLN A 133 2.53 -1.16 -23.86
CA GLN A 133 1.96 -1.89 -22.71
C GLN A 133 2.21 -1.22 -21.35
N ASP A 134 3.09 -0.21 -21.30
CA ASP A 134 3.45 0.45 -20.05
C ASP A 134 2.61 1.72 -19.85
N ALA A 135 2.06 1.83 -18.64
CA ALA A 135 1.47 3.08 -18.17
C ALA A 135 2.61 4.06 -17.83
N GLU A 136 2.69 5.14 -18.59
CA GLU A 136 3.71 6.19 -18.44
C GLU A 136 3.23 7.32 -17.54
N LEU A 137 1.91 7.50 -17.43
CA LEU A 137 1.30 8.59 -16.68
C LEU A 137 0.01 8.10 -16.01
N PHE A 138 -0.15 8.45 -14.73
CA PHE A 138 -1.30 8.16 -13.90
C PHE A 138 -1.90 9.46 -13.38
N ILE A 139 -3.20 9.63 -13.53
CA ILE A 139 -3.96 10.79 -13.04
C ILE A 139 -4.95 10.27 -12.01
N SER A 140 -5.08 10.97 -10.88
CA SER A 140 -6.09 10.71 -9.86
C SER A 140 -6.84 12.00 -9.56
N THR A 141 -8.17 11.91 -9.58
CA THR A 141 -9.08 13.02 -9.28
C THR A 141 -10.40 12.48 -8.73
N ALA A 142 -11.32 13.37 -8.39
CA ALA A 142 -12.69 13.05 -8.03
C ALA A 142 -13.68 13.84 -8.90
N PRO A 143 -14.95 13.44 -8.92
CA PRO A 143 -16.02 14.24 -9.51
C PRO A 143 -16.22 15.58 -8.76
N PRO A 144 -16.79 16.60 -9.43
CA PRO A 144 -17.00 16.69 -10.88
C PRO A 144 -15.69 16.91 -11.65
N PHE A 145 -15.50 16.19 -12.75
CA PHE A 145 -14.20 16.05 -13.42
C PHE A 145 -13.74 17.28 -14.22
N ASP A 146 -14.65 18.22 -14.48
CA ASP A 146 -14.40 19.52 -15.11
C ASP A 146 -14.12 20.65 -14.11
N SER A 147 -14.17 20.37 -12.81
CA SER A 147 -14.04 21.40 -11.79
C SER A 147 -12.58 21.78 -11.51
N PRO A 148 -12.26 23.09 -11.47
CA PRO A 148 -10.97 23.60 -11.03
C PRO A 148 -10.80 23.57 -9.50
N ASP A 149 -11.79 23.12 -8.74
CA ASP A 149 -11.74 23.08 -7.27
C ASP A 149 -11.48 21.68 -6.72
N ILE A 150 -11.63 20.64 -7.55
CA ILE A 150 -11.34 19.26 -7.15
C ILE A 150 -9.86 18.97 -7.28
N PHE A 151 -9.31 18.19 -6.35
CA PHE A 151 -7.91 17.78 -6.41
C PHE A 151 -7.59 17.11 -7.74
N LEU A 152 -6.39 17.37 -8.23
CA LEU A 152 -5.85 16.73 -9.41
C LEU A 152 -4.41 16.39 -9.12
N GLN A 153 -4.13 15.10 -9.06
CA GLN A 153 -2.82 14.54 -8.74
C GLN A 153 -2.35 13.69 -9.91
N ILE A 154 -1.09 13.85 -10.29
CA ILE A 154 -0.51 13.13 -11.41
C ILE A 154 0.82 12.57 -10.96
N PHE A 155 1.14 11.34 -11.34
CA PHE A 155 2.51 10.89 -11.34
C PHE A 155 2.86 10.24 -12.66
N ALA A 156 4.08 10.43 -13.12
CA ALA A 156 4.50 10.00 -14.44
C ALA A 156 5.96 9.54 -14.42
N TRP A 157 6.27 8.53 -15.23
CA TRP A 157 7.59 7.95 -15.32
C TRP A 157 8.53 8.87 -16.11
N ASP A 158 9.64 9.24 -15.49
CA ASP A 158 10.72 9.98 -16.13
C ASP A 158 11.81 8.98 -16.55
N PRO A 159 12.00 8.73 -17.86
CA PRO A 159 12.97 7.77 -18.35
C PRO A 159 14.43 8.20 -18.13
N LYS A 160 14.69 9.50 -17.92
CA LYS A 160 16.04 10.04 -17.71
C LYS A 160 16.46 9.90 -16.25
N SER A 161 15.55 10.18 -15.31
CA SER A 161 15.81 10.00 -13.88
C SER A 161 15.56 8.56 -13.40
N ALA A 162 14.91 7.74 -14.24
CA ALA A 162 14.48 6.38 -13.94
C ALA A 162 13.64 6.32 -12.66
N ALA A 163 12.71 7.27 -12.51
CA ALA A 163 11.84 7.45 -11.36
C ALA A 163 10.50 8.05 -11.80
N TYR A 164 9.49 7.95 -10.94
CA TYR A 164 8.26 8.71 -11.11
C TYR A 164 8.42 10.12 -10.55
N ASN A 165 7.95 11.13 -11.27
CA ASN A 165 7.72 12.47 -10.73
C ASN A 165 6.27 12.58 -10.25
N PHE A 166 6.07 13.25 -9.10
CA PHE A 166 4.77 13.43 -8.47
C PHE A 166 4.35 14.90 -8.55
N TYR A 167 3.12 15.12 -8.99
CA TYR A 167 2.54 16.42 -9.24
C TYR A 167 1.20 16.55 -8.54
N GLU A 168 0.90 17.75 -8.07
CA GLU A 168 -0.43 18.11 -7.63
C GLU A 168 -0.80 19.52 -8.05
N ARG A 169 -2.08 19.71 -8.32
CA ARG A 169 -2.65 21.02 -8.59
C ARG A 169 -3.39 21.53 -7.36
N ARG A 170 -3.10 22.76 -6.95
CA ARG A 170 -3.76 23.45 -5.84
C ARG A 170 -3.98 24.90 -6.20
N ARG A 171 -5.22 25.40 -6.08
CA ARG A 171 -5.56 26.81 -6.30
C ARG A 171 -5.03 27.36 -7.65
N GLY A 172 -5.05 26.52 -8.68
CA GLY A 172 -4.54 26.88 -10.01
C GLY A 172 -3.01 26.92 -10.14
N VAL A 173 -2.26 26.48 -9.13
CA VAL A 173 -0.80 26.29 -9.16
C VAL A 173 -0.49 24.81 -9.37
N TRP A 174 0.48 24.50 -10.22
CA TRP A 174 1.03 23.14 -10.35
C TRP A 174 2.30 23.00 -9.52
N SER A 175 2.31 22.07 -8.58
CA SER A 175 3.49 21.75 -7.77
C SER A 175 4.10 20.44 -8.23
N TRP A 176 5.39 20.45 -8.55
CA TRP A 176 6.25 19.27 -8.52
C TRP A 176 6.60 18.97 -7.07
N ALA A 177 5.97 17.92 -6.54
CA ALA A 177 6.03 17.54 -5.13
C ALA A 177 7.20 16.59 -4.80
N GLY A 178 8.02 16.23 -5.79
CA GLY A 178 9.19 15.36 -5.66
C GLY A 178 9.18 14.21 -6.66
N SER A 179 10.22 13.39 -6.61
CA SER A 179 10.33 12.15 -7.39
C SER A 179 10.35 10.91 -6.48
N SER A 180 10.35 9.72 -7.08
CA SER A 180 10.56 8.46 -6.36
C SER A 180 11.85 8.44 -5.54
N TRP A 181 12.87 9.24 -5.91
CA TRP A 181 14.10 9.36 -5.13
C TRP A 181 13.89 10.13 -3.83
N GLU A 182 13.13 11.23 -3.86
CA GLU A 182 12.76 11.98 -2.64
C GLU A 182 11.95 11.12 -1.66
N ALA A 183 11.16 10.15 -2.12
CA ALA A 183 10.46 9.23 -1.23
C ALA A 183 11.40 8.46 -0.29
N LEU A 184 12.64 8.23 -0.73
CA LEU A 184 13.64 7.46 0.00
C LEU A 184 14.48 8.31 0.97
N GLU A 185 14.34 9.63 0.98
CA GLU A 185 15.13 10.51 1.83
C GLU A 185 14.39 10.92 3.11
N GLU A 186 15.07 10.90 4.26
CA GLU A 186 14.44 11.19 5.56
C GLU A 186 13.64 12.51 5.63
N PRO A 187 14.11 13.66 5.10
CA PRO A 187 13.35 14.90 5.20
C PRO A 187 11.98 14.85 4.54
N THR A 188 11.85 14.09 3.45
CA THR A 188 10.65 14.04 2.59
C THR A 188 9.85 12.75 2.76
N ARG A 189 10.46 11.68 3.27
CA ARG A 189 9.80 10.38 3.47
C ARG A 189 8.65 10.51 4.45
N GLY A 190 7.47 10.01 4.05
CA GLY A 190 6.27 10.09 4.88
C GLY A 190 5.61 11.48 4.90
N HIS A 191 6.06 12.39 4.04
CA HIS A 191 5.54 13.74 3.89
C HIS A 191 5.04 13.97 2.45
N GLY A 192 4.02 14.81 2.30
CA GLY A 192 3.43 15.12 1.00
C GLY A 192 2.90 13.86 0.30
N PRO A 193 3.25 13.60 -0.98
CA PRO A 193 2.83 12.37 -1.66
C PRO A 193 3.45 11.10 -1.06
N PHE A 194 4.57 11.22 -0.32
CA PHE A 194 5.33 10.08 0.19
C PHE A 194 4.81 9.53 1.52
N ASP A 195 3.69 10.06 2.02
CA ASP A 195 2.95 9.43 3.11
C ASP A 195 2.19 8.16 2.65
N SER A 196 1.86 8.12 1.36
CA SER A 196 1.16 7.03 0.68
C SER A 196 2.11 6.29 -0.27
N HIS A 197 3.00 7.03 -0.95
CA HIS A 197 4.04 6.49 -1.83
C HIS A 197 5.41 6.40 -1.12
N ILE A 198 5.44 5.87 0.10
CA ILE A 198 6.64 5.91 0.98
C ILE A 198 7.89 5.23 0.40
N ASN A 199 7.71 4.31 -0.55
CA ASN A 199 8.80 3.64 -1.24
C ASN A 199 9.06 4.20 -2.65
N GLY A 200 8.35 5.25 -3.05
CA GLY A 200 8.52 5.95 -4.33
C GLY A 200 7.80 5.36 -5.53
N GLY A 201 7.16 4.19 -5.40
CA GLY A 201 6.45 3.52 -6.50
C GLY A 201 4.93 3.75 -6.50
N PRO A 202 4.23 3.21 -7.52
CA PRO A 202 2.78 3.00 -7.48
C PRO A 202 2.38 2.13 -6.28
N VAL A 203 1.17 2.31 -5.77
CA VAL A 203 0.69 1.66 -4.52
C VAL A 203 -0.33 0.57 -4.84
N MET A 204 -0.09 -0.64 -4.36
CA MET A 204 -0.94 -1.85 -4.56
C MET A 204 -2.02 -2.05 -3.49
N LYS A 205 -2.18 -1.12 -2.54
CA LYS A 205 -2.93 -1.27 -1.29
C LYS A 205 -4.26 -2.04 -1.39
N GLU A 206 -5.05 -1.78 -2.43
CA GLU A 206 -6.39 -2.38 -2.60
C GLU A 206 -6.54 -3.11 -3.96
N LEU A 207 -5.41 -3.32 -4.65
CA LEU A 207 -5.32 -3.89 -5.99
C LEU A 207 -4.85 -5.34 -5.94
N LYS A 208 -5.53 -6.14 -5.12
CA LYS A 208 -5.41 -7.60 -5.12
C LYS A 208 -6.81 -8.17 -5.19
N ALA A 209 -6.99 -9.21 -6.00
CA ALA A 209 -8.28 -9.91 -6.11
C ALA A 209 -8.85 -10.21 -4.70
N PRO A 210 -10.13 -9.87 -4.44
CA PRO A 210 -11.18 -9.51 -5.39
C PRO A 210 -11.35 -8.00 -5.66
N TRP A 211 -10.31 -7.18 -5.44
CA TRP A 211 -10.30 -5.73 -5.74
C TRP A 211 -11.38 -4.96 -4.99
N MET A 212 -11.39 -5.09 -3.66
CA MET A 212 -12.56 -4.83 -2.81
C MET A 212 -13.25 -3.47 -2.95
N HIS A 213 -12.53 -2.40 -3.31
CA HIS A 213 -13.09 -1.07 -3.51
C HIS A 213 -12.93 -0.55 -4.94
N TRP A 214 -12.36 -1.35 -5.83
CA TRP A 214 -12.21 -0.99 -7.23
C TRP A 214 -13.35 -1.59 -8.04
N HIS A 215 -13.90 -0.81 -8.96
CA HIS A 215 -14.79 -1.36 -9.98
C HIS A 215 -14.08 -2.52 -10.66
N SER A 216 -14.68 -3.70 -10.64
CA SER A 216 -14.11 -4.92 -11.19
C SER A 216 -15.23 -5.90 -11.53
N GLN A 217 -14.86 -6.98 -12.21
CA GLN A 217 -15.75 -8.12 -12.41
C GLN A 217 -16.24 -8.77 -11.10
N ALA A 218 -15.53 -8.60 -9.97
CA ALA A 218 -15.90 -9.17 -8.69
C ALA A 218 -16.65 -8.19 -7.76
N ALA A 219 -16.39 -6.89 -7.90
CA ALA A 219 -17.00 -5.81 -7.14
C ALA A 219 -17.41 -4.64 -8.06
N PRO A 220 -18.49 -4.79 -8.84
CA PRO A 220 -18.94 -3.73 -9.71
C PRO A 220 -19.39 -2.51 -8.87
N ILE A 221 -18.82 -1.35 -9.18
CA ILE A 221 -19.36 -0.05 -8.79
C ILE A 221 -20.34 0.39 -9.88
N GLY A 222 -21.61 0.57 -9.53
CA GLY A 222 -22.68 0.96 -10.45
C GLY A 222 -23.49 2.13 -9.91
N ASP A 223 -24.44 2.59 -10.72
CA ASP A 223 -25.21 3.83 -10.49
C ASP A 223 -26.05 3.80 -9.21
N GLU A 224 -26.30 2.61 -8.68
CA GLU A 224 -27.05 2.38 -7.42
C GLU A 224 -26.45 3.16 -6.24
N MET A 225 -25.16 3.50 -6.28
CA MET A 225 -24.48 4.27 -5.23
C MET A 225 -24.76 5.79 -5.30
N LEU A 226 -25.34 6.27 -6.40
CA LEU A 226 -25.56 7.68 -6.69
C LEU A 226 -26.98 8.11 -6.30
N ALA A 227 -27.16 9.39 -6.01
CA ALA A 227 -28.50 9.95 -5.85
C ALA A 227 -29.26 9.94 -7.19
N PRO A 228 -30.61 9.90 -7.20
CA PRO A 228 -31.37 9.90 -8.44
C PRO A 228 -31.17 11.13 -9.34
N ASP A 229 -30.77 12.25 -8.77
CA ASP A 229 -30.48 13.53 -9.44
C ASP A 229 -28.97 13.82 -9.55
N ASP A 230 -28.13 12.82 -9.31
CA ASP A 230 -26.69 12.97 -9.32
C ASP A 230 -26.16 13.25 -10.73
N PRO A 231 -25.34 14.30 -10.94
CA PRO A 231 -24.84 14.66 -12.27
C PRO A 231 -23.96 13.58 -12.90
N LEU A 232 -23.37 12.67 -12.11
CA LEU A 232 -22.56 11.57 -12.63
C LEU A 232 -23.34 10.58 -13.49
N LEU A 233 -24.66 10.49 -13.31
CA LEU A 233 -25.54 9.65 -14.14
C LEU A 233 -25.51 10.05 -15.63
N ALA A 234 -25.04 11.26 -15.95
CA ALA A 234 -24.89 11.75 -17.32
C ALA A 234 -23.41 12.00 -17.70
N ASP A 235 -22.45 11.67 -16.83
CA ASP A 235 -21.05 12.00 -17.03
C ASP A 235 -20.34 11.01 -17.99
N ALA A 236 -19.67 11.55 -19.01
CA ALA A 236 -19.03 10.75 -20.05
C ALA A 236 -17.78 9.99 -19.57
N PHE A 237 -17.09 10.45 -18.52
CA PHE A 237 -15.96 9.72 -17.94
C PHE A 237 -16.45 8.60 -17.02
N TYR A 238 -17.52 8.83 -16.26
CA TYR A 238 -18.10 7.83 -15.37
C TYR A 238 -18.65 6.61 -16.13
N HIS A 239 -19.24 6.84 -17.30
CA HIS A 239 -19.79 5.82 -18.19
C HIS A 239 -18.94 5.54 -19.45
N GLY A 240 -17.69 6.01 -19.47
CA GLY A 240 -16.83 5.96 -20.66
C GLY A 240 -16.50 4.55 -21.14
N THR A 241 -16.31 4.38 -22.45
CA THR A 241 -15.95 3.08 -23.08
C THR A 241 -14.55 2.60 -22.71
N ASP A 242 -13.70 3.51 -22.21
CA ASP A 242 -12.34 3.22 -21.77
C ASP A 242 -12.28 2.66 -20.34
N LEU A 243 -13.44 2.51 -19.67
CA LEU A 243 -13.52 1.95 -18.33
C LEU A 243 -13.02 0.50 -18.31
N LYS A 244 -12.08 0.23 -17.40
CA LYS A 244 -11.52 -1.09 -17.10
C LYS A 244 -11.71 -1.42 -15.63
N GLY A 245 -11.55 -2.70 -15.30
CA GLY A 245 -11.63 -3.19 -13.93
C GLY A 245 -10.32 -3.09 -13.16
N GLY A 246 -10.40 -3.21 -11.84
CA GLY A 246 -9.24 -3.28 -10.94
C GLY A 246 -8.25 -4.40 -11.29
N GLU A 247 -8.73 -5.48 -11.92
CA GLU A 247 -7.91 -6.58 -12.45
C GLU A 247 -6.90 -6.13 -13.52
N ASP A 248 -7.25 -5.13 -14.33
CA ASP A 248 -6.34 -4.58 -15.34
C ASP A 248 -5.37 -3.59 -14.70
N LEU A 249 -5.86 -2.73 -13.78
CA LEU A 249 -5.02 -1.77 -13.07
C LEU A 249 -3.95 -2.46 -12.20
N GLU A 250 -4.29 -3.58 -11.55
CA GLU A 250 -3.35 -4.38 -10.78
C GLU A 250 -2.11 -4.73 -11.62
N LEU A 251 -2.28 -5.17 -12.86
CA LEU A 251 -1.16 -5.54 -13.74
C LEU A 251 -0.26 -4.34 -14.04
N LEU A 252 -0.85 -3.17 -14.30
CA LEU A 252 -0.10 -1.94 -14.57
C LEU A 252 0.68 -1.46 -13.34
N VAL A 253 0.05 -1.50 -12.17
CA VAL A 253 0.68 -1.10 -10.91
C VAL A 253 1.81 -2.08 -10.55
N ARG A 254 1.63 -3.39 -10.73
CA ARG A 254 2.69 -4.39 -10.53
C ARG A 254 3.86 -4.17 -11.49
N SER A 255 3.59 -3.91 -12.78
CA SER A 255 4.64 -3.55 -13.75
C SER A 255 5.39 -2.29 -13.30
N GLY A 256 4.66 -1.25 -12.89
CA GLY A 256 5.24 0.00 -12.44
C GLY A 256 6.11 -0.12 -11.18
N ILE A 257 5.71 -1.00 -10.23
CA ILE A 257 6.50 -1.36 -9.05
C ILE A 257 7.78 -2.11 -9.46
N ALA A 258 7.67 -3.10 -10.35
CA ALA A 258 8.83 -3.85 -10.84
C ALA A 258 9.84 -2.94 -11.56
N ARG A 259 9.34 -2.06 -12.44
CA ARG A 259 10.14 -1.04 -13.15
C ARG A 259 10.91 -0.16 -12.17
N TRP A 260 10.22 0.43 -11.20
CA TRP A 260 10.86 1.28 -10.20
C TRP A 260 11.86 0.52 -9.32
N THR A 261 11.52 -0.70 -8.90
CA THR A 261 12.39 -1.53 -8.06
C THR A 261 13.69 -1.82 -8.80
N LYS A 262 13.61 -2.23 -10.07
CA LYS A 262 14.80 -2.45 -10.90
C LYS A 262 15.67 -1.20 -11.03
N SER A 263 15.06 -0.03 -11.28
CA SER A 263 15.79 1.24 -11.37
C SER A 263 16.48 1.63 -10.06
N ARG A 264 15.87 1.35 -8.90
CA ARG A 264 16.53 1.51 -7.59
C ARG A 264 17.80 0.67 -7.49
N PHE A 265 17.72 -0.60 -7.85
CA PHE A 265 18.91 -1.46 -7.83
C PHE A 265 19.96 -0.99 -8.83
N ASP A 266 19.57 -0.67 -10.06
CA ASP A 266 20.50 -0.21 -11.10
C ASP A 266 21.25 1.07 -10.67
N ARG A 267 20.60 1.96 -9.90
CA ARG A 267 21.26 3.16 -9.34
C ARG A 267 22.23 2.84 -8.21
N PHE A 268 21.85 1.96 -7.28
CA PHE A 268 22.65 1.70 -6.07
C PHE A 268 23.68 0.59 -6.22
N VAL A 269 23.65 -0.17 -7.31
CA VAL A 269 24.69 -1.15 -7.65
C VAL A 269 25.85 -0.46 -8.36
N VAL A 270 26.97 -0.31 -7.64
CA VAL A 270 28.19 0.32 -8.14
C VAL A 270 29.38 -0.59 -7.84
N GLY A 271 30.18 -0.91 -8.85
CA GLY A 271 31.41 -1.70 -8.67
C GLY A 271 31.17 -3.08 -8.06
N GLY A 272 30.04 -3.73 -8.37
CA GLY A 272 29.69 -5.04 -7.80
C GLY A 272 29.23 -4.99 -6.34
N ARG A 273 28.81 -3.81 -5.84
CA ARG A 273 28.25 -3.63 -4.49
C ARG A 273 26.93 -2.88 -4.53
N LEU A 274 26.00 -3.26 -3.66
CA LEU A 274 24.80 -2.50 -3.35
C LEU A 274 25.14 -1.47 -2.26
N THR A 275 25.24 -0.19 -2.62
CA THR A 275 25.73 0.90 -1.75
C THR A 275 24.74 1.44 -0.73
N TYR A 276 23.47 1.01 -0.80
CA TYR A 276 22.38 1.42 0.12
C TYR A 276 21.60 0.20 0.64
N ALA A 277 22.31 -0.88 0.98
CA ALA A 277 21.74 -2.18 1.33
C ALA A 277 20.69 -2.09 2.44
N LYS A 278 20.98 -1.41 3.55
CA LYS A 278 20.05 -1.26 4.68
C LYS A 278 18.67 -0.71 4.28
N GLY A 279 18.60 0.18 3.30
CA GLY A 279 17.34 0.72 2.79
C GLY A 279 16.47 -0.31 2.06
N PHE A 280 17.08 -1.25 1.34
CA PHE A 280 16.36 -2.37 0.72
C PHE A 280 15.93 -3.40 1.79
N PHE A 281 16.81 -3.73 2.73
CA PHE A 281 16.48 -4.66 3.82
C PHE A 281 15.41 -4.15 4.79
N ARG A 282 15.19 -2.83 4.86
CA ARG A 282 14.05 -2.24 5.59
C ARG A 282 12.70 -2.80 5.10
N GLN A 283 12.54 -3.02 3.80
CA GLN A 283 11.31 -3.59 3.23
C GLN A 283 11.14 -5.09 3.53
N ILE A 284 12.25 -5.81 3.71
CA ILE A 284 12.22 -7.23 4.05
C ILE A 284 12.01 -7.46 5.56
N SER A 285 12.60 -6.60 6.38
CA SER A 285 12.65 -6.77 7.84
C SER A 285 11.50 -6.06 8.55
N THR A 286 10.96 -5.00 7.96
CA THR A 286 9.90 -4.17 8.55
C THR A 286 8.72 -4.06 7.59
N THR A 287 7.57 -3.57 8.08
CA THR A 287 6.39 -3.34 7.24
C THR A 287 6.34 -1.88 6.80
N THR A 288 6.93 -1.56 5.64
CA THR A 288 6.94 -0.18 5.09
C THR A 288 5.61 0.23 4.46
N THR A 289 4.91 -0.72 3.85
CA THR A 289 3.57 -0.58 3.27
C THR A 289 2.81 -1.89 3.54
N VAL A 290 1.53 -1.95 3.16
CA VAL A 290 0.73 -3.17 3.19
C VAL A 290 -0.17 -3.20 1.97
N ASN A 291 -0.57 -4.40 1.56
CA ASN A 291 -1.77 -4.60 0.77
C ASN A 291 -2.94 -4.93 1.71
N ILE A 292 -4.16 -4.90 1.19
CA ILE A 292 -5.38 -5.34 1.87
C ILE A 292 -5.89 -6.57 1.13
N ALA A 293 -5.99 -7.68 1.87
CA ALA A 293 -6.63 -8.89 1.39
C ALA A 293 -7.94 -9.14 2.14
N CYS A 294 -8.84 -9.85 1.51
CA CYS A 294 -10.12 -10.23 2.10
C CYS A 294 -10.53 -11.63 1.64
N SER A 295 -11.58 -12.15 2.25
CA SER A 295 -12.27 -13.32 1.73
C SER A 295 -12.88 -13.00 0.36
N PRO A 296 -12.89 -13.93 -0.62
CA PRO A 296 -13.60 -13.69 -1.88
C PRO A 296 -15.13 -13.69 -1.73
N GLN A 297 -15.66 -14.05 -0.55
CA GLN A 297 -17.09 -14.06 -0.27
C GLN A 297 -17.59 -12.66 0.12
N GLN A 298 -18.73 -12.26 -0.43
CA GLN A 298 -19.40 -11.01 -0.07
C GLN A 298 -19.99 -11.11 1.34
N SER A 299 -19.70 -10.13 2.19
CA SER A 299 -20.08 -10.17 3.60
C SER A 299 -21.59 -10.21 3.82
N ALA A 300 -22.35 -9.41 3.06
CA ALA A 300 -23.80 -9.32 3.18
C ALA A 300 -24.56 -10.57 2.71
N SER A 301 -23.92 -11.42 1.89
CA SER A 301 -24.54 -12.60 1.29
C SER A 301 -24.23 -13.88 2.05
N LEU A 302 -23.44 -13.82 3.13
CA LEU A 302 -23.07 -14.99 3.93
C LEU A 302 -24.26 -15.50 4.77
N SER A 303 -24.60 -16.76 4.57
CA SER A 303 -25.47 -17.57 5.42
C SER A 303 -24.68 -18.33 6.50
N ASP A 304 -25.36 -18.99 7.44
CA ASP A 304 -24.70 -19.77 8.49
C ASP A 304 -24.14 -21.11 7.98
N GLU A 305 -24.68 -21.59 6.85
CA GLU A 305 -24.30 -22.81 6.15
C GLU A 305 -23.07 -22.62 5.25
N ASP A 306 -22.72 -21.36 4.96
CA ASP A 306 -21.58 -21.04 4.13
C ASP A 306 -20.24 -21.32 4.81
N VAL A 307 -19.21 -21.44 3.97
CA VAL A 307 -17.82 -21.54 4.42
C VAL A 307 -17.09 -20.26 4.03
N LEU A 308 -16.50 -19.59 5.02
CA LEU A 308 -15.63 -18.44 4.84
C LEU A 308 -14.22 -18.91 4.48
N ARG A 309 -13.64 -18.39 3.39
CA ARG A 309 -12.25 -18.68 2.98
C ARG A 309 -11.35 -17.56 3.45
N LEU A 310 -10.32 -17.86 4.23
CA LEU A 310 -9.44 -16.84 4.80
C LEU A 310 -8.21 -16.59 3.91
N PRO A 311 -7.69 -15.35 3.85
CA PRO A 311 -6.46 -15.05 3.11
C PRO A 311 -5.25 -15.82 3.68
N THR A 312 -4.55 -16.59 2.85
CA THR A 312 -3.34 -17.35 3.25
C THR A 312 -2.26 -16.42 3.81
N THR A 313 -2.06 -15.28 3.16
CA THR A 313 -1.09 -14.23 3.47
C THR A 313 -1.31 -13.53 4.81
N PHE A 314 -2.48 -13.69 5.42
CA PHE A 314 -2.72 -13.27 6.81
C PHE A 314 -1.95 -14.14 7.82
N PHE A 315 -1.81 -15.43 7.52
CA PHE A 315 -1.24 -16.42 8.46
C PHE A 315 0.23 -16.72 8.19
N LEU A 316 0.70 -16.53 6.96
CA LEU A 316 2.06 -16.83 6.52
C LEU A 316 2.41 -15.93 5.34
N ASN A 317 3.64 -15.43 5.24
CA ASN A 317 4.09 -14.74 4.02
C ASN A 317 4.34 -15.76 2.89
N SER A 318 3.26 -16.35 2.35
CA SER A 318 3.32 -17.39 1.31
C SER A 318 3.96 -16.89 0.03
N ASP A 319 3.72 -15.62 -0.32
CA ASP A 319 4.19 -15.00 -1.56
C ASP A 319 5.74 -14.98 -1.54
N CYS A 320 6.37 -14.67 -0.40
CA CYS A 320 7.83 -14.75 -0.27
C CYS A 320 8.35 -16.17 0.04
N LEU A 321 7.75 -16.89 1.00
CA LEU A 321 8.31 -18.17 1.49
C LEU A 321 8.08 -19.32 0.50
N VAL A 322 6.87 -19.42 -0.05
CA VAL A 322 6.48 -20.51 -0.94
C VAL A 322 6.74 -20.12 -2.39
N ASP A 323 6.24 -18.97 -2.83
CA ASP A 323 6.30 -18.63 -4.25
C ASP A 323 7.69 -18.12 -4.67
N GLU A 324 8.33 -17.22 -3.92
CA GLU A 324 9.68 -16.73 -4.27
C GLU A 324 10.78 -17.70 -3.82
N LEU A 325 10.80 -18.11 -2.55
CA LEU A 325 11.87 -18.95 -1.97
C LEU A 325 11.68 -20.45 -2.18
N LYS A 326 10.56 -20.88 -2.79
CA LYS A 326 10.28 -22.28 -3.14
C LYS A 326 10.35 -23.23 -1.95
N LEU A 327 9.91 -22.78 -0.77
CA LEU A 327 9.82 -23.66 0.39
C LEU A 327 8.70 -24.69 0.15
N GLU A 328 9.03 -25.98 0.27
CA GLU A 328 8.12 -27.09 -0.03
C GLU A 328 7.09 -27.31 1.09
N VAL A 329 6.15 -26.37 1.22
CA VAL A 329 5.06 -26.44 2.19
C VAL A 329 3.74 -26.75 1.48
N SER A 330 3.00 -27.74 1.98
CA SER A 330 1.64 -28.01 1.54
C SER A 330 0.65 -27.15 2.33
N LEU A 331 0.12 -26.10 1.71
CA LEU A 331 -0.83 -25.17 2.32
C LEU A 331 -2.23 -25.36 1.73
N ALA A 332 -3.11 -26.04 2.46
CA ALA A 332 -4.53 -26.00 2.15
C ALA A 332 -5.11 -24.65 2.54
N ARG A 333 -5.93 -24.03 1.68
CA ARG A 333 -6.58 -22.75 2.03
C ARG A 333 -7.45 -22.93 3.28
N LEU A 334 -7.15 -22.13 4.31
CA LEU A 334 -7.88 -22.14 5.57
C LEU A 334 -9.32 -21.66 5.38
N LYS A 335 -10.23 -22.36 6.06
CA LYS A 335 -11.68 -22.22 5.94
C LYS A 335 -12.31 -22.31 7.32
N ALA A 336 -13.34 -21.51 7.57
CA ALA A 336 -14.13 -21.55 8.79
C ALA A 336 -15.63 -21.48 8.45
N PRO A 337 -16.52 -22.03 9.28
CA PRO A 337 -17.95 -21.78 9.16
C PRO A 337 -18.26 -20.27 9.16
N ALA A 338 -19.05 -19.81 8.20
CA ALA A 338 -19.42 -18.39 8.10
C ALA A 338 -20.23 -17.93 9.33
N ALA A 339 -20.97 -18.84 9.97
CA ALA A 339 -21.64 -18.59 11.24
C ALA A 339 -20.70 -18.03 12.33
N PHE A 340 -19.45 -18.52 12.41
CA PHE A 340 -18.49 -18.01 13.40
C PHE A 340 -18.09 -16.57 13.12
N TYR A 341 -17.87 -16.23 11.85
CA TYR A 341 -17.57 -14.86 11.44
C TYR A 341 -18.73 -13.92 11.71
N ARG A 342 -19.97 -14.30 11.33
CA ARG A 342 -21.17 -13.51 11.61
C ARG A 342 -21.37 -13.31 13.11
N ALA A 343 -21.13 -14.36 13.92
CA ALA A 343 -21.18 -14.28 15.37
C ALA A 343 -20.15 -13.30 15.94
N SER A 344 -18.88 -13.34 15.49
CA SER A 344 -17.85 -12.38 15.91
C SER A 344 -18.19 -10.95 15.45
N CYS A 345 -18.70 -10.76 14.23
CA CYS A 345 -19.14 -9.46 13.74
C CYS A 345 -20.21 -8.84 14.65
N LYS A 346 -21.22 -9.65 15.02
CA LYS A 346 -22.28 -9.22 15.94
C LYS A 346 -21.74 -8.96 17.35
N LYS A 347 -20.96 -9.89 17.90
CA LYS A 347 -20.38 -9.81 19.26
C LYS A 347 -19.56 -8.53 19.42
N HIS A 348 -18.74 -8.20 18.44
CA HIS A 348 -17.80 -7.09 18.51
C HIS A 348 -18.31 -5.78 17.90
N GLY A 349 -19.56 -5.73 17.43
CA GLY A 349 -20.16 -4.53 16.85
C GLY A 349 -19.40 -4.04 15.62
N VAL A 350 -19.24 -4.92 14.63
CA VAL A 350 -18.58 -4.60 13.37
C VAL A 350 -19.41 -3.60 12.59
N ARG A 351 -18.79 -2.47 12.26
CA ARG A 351 -19.43 -1.38 11.53
C ARG A 351 -18.47 -0.62 10.63
N LEU A 352 -19.03 -0.06 9.57
CA LEU A 352 -18.43 1.03 8.81
C LEU A 352 -18.93 2.35 9.38
N LYS A 353 -18.05 3.34 9.44
CA LYS A 353 -18.38 4.67 9.93
C LYS A 353 -17.76 5.70 9.00
N ASP A 354 -18.53 6.70 8.61
CA ASP A 354 -18.05 7.89 7.91
C ASP A 354 -18.84 9.09 8.44
N GLY A 355 -18.12 10.03 9.08
CA GLY A 355 -18.74 11.16 9.78
C GLY A 355 -19.84 10.74 10.77
N GLU A 356 -21.07 11.19 10.49
CA GLU A 356 -22.28 10.87 11.28
C GLU A 356 -22.93 9.54 10.87
N VAL A 357 -22.61 9.02 9.68
CA VAL A 357 -23.22 7.80 9.16
C VAL A 357 -22.51 6.58 9.75
N THR A 358 -23.28 5.67 10.33
CA THR A 358 -22.80 4.39 10.86
C THR A 358 -23.62 3.27 10.26
N LEU A 359 -22.94 2.27 9.68
CA LEU A 359 -23.55 1.11 9.06
C LEU A 359 -23.07 -0.14 9.79
N GLU A 360 -23.99 -0.86 10.43
CA GLU A 360 -23.71 -2.09 11.19
C GLU A 360 -23.46 -3.28 10.25
N LYS A 361 -22.38 -3.19 9.48
CA LYS A 361 -21.91 -4.19 8.51
C LYS A 361 -20.39 -4.10 8.32
N ASP A 362 -19.82 -5.15 7.74
CA ASP A 362 -18.44 -5.15 7.21
C ASP A 362 -18.38 -4.45 5.83
N THR A 363 -17.20 -4.40 5.20
CA THR A 363 -17.05 -3.99 3.79
C THR A 363 -17.73 -5.00 2.85
N TYR A 364 -17.68 -4.74 1.55
CA TYR A 364 -18.35 -5.58 0.54
C TYR A 364 -17.92 -7.04 0.64
N PHE A 365 -16.63 -7.30 0.83
CA PHE A 365 -16.07 -8.63 1.03
C PHE A 365 -15.75 -8.88 2.50
N ALA A 366 -15.98 -10.12 2.95
CA ALA A 366 -15.77 -10.48 4.34
C ALA A 366 -14.28 -10.48 4.73
N PHE A 367 -14.02 -10.21 6.01
CA PHE A 367 -12.71 -10.36 6.63
C PHE A 367 -11.56 -9.57 5.95
N PRO A 368 -11.70 -8.26 5.66
CA PRO A 368 -10.62 -7.47 5.09
C PRO A 368 -9.50 -7.25 6.11
N ILE A 369 -8.23 -7.47 5.75
CA ILE A 369 -7.08 -7.41 6.64
C ILE A 369 -5.85 -6.83 5.92
N PRO A 370 -4.90 -6.20 6.63
CA PRO A 370 -3.60 -5.90 6.06
C PRO A 370 -2.76 -7.18 5.87
N GLU A 371 -2.05 -7.25 4.76
CA GLU A 371 -1.13 -8.33 4.38
C GLU A 371 0.22 -7.75 3.87
N PRO A 372 1.27 -8.57 3.69
CA PRO A 372 2.53 -8.12 3.12
C PRO A 372 2.33 -7.43 1.76
N SER A 373 3.16 -6.43 1.45
CA SER A 373 3.04 -5.71 0.20
C SER A 373 3.74 -6.45 -0.94
N PHE A 374 3.22 -6.29 -2.16
CA PHE A 374 3.90 -6.81 -3.37
C PHE A 374 5.26 -6.15 -3.61
N GLU A 375 5.45 -4.90 -3.17
CA GLU A 375 6.73 -4.20 -3.27
C GLU A 375 7.84 -4.92 -2.49
N ASP A 376 7.51 -5.51 -1.34
CA ASP A 376 8.46 -6.23 -0.50
C ASP A 376 8.88 -7.56 -1.17
N GLU A 377 7.94 -8.24 -1.84
CA GLU A 377 8.24 -9.42 -2.69
C GLU A 377 9.21 -9.05 -3.83
N MET A 378 8.96 -7.93 -4.53
CA MET A 378 9.83 -7.49 -5.62
C MET A 378 11.25 -7.14 -5.15
N VAL A 379 11.38 -6.50 -3.98
CA VAL A 379 12.70 -6.23 -3.39
C VAL A 379 13.40 -7.53 -3.02
N LEU A 380 12.69 -8.51 -2.45
CA LEU A 380 13.27 -9.81 -2.12
C LEU A 380 13.81 -10.50 -3.38
N ARG A 381 12.99 -10.56 -4.43
CA ARG A 381 13.35 -11.15 -5.73
C ARG A 381 14.63 -10.54 -6.29
N GLU A 382 14.72 -9.21 -6.32
CA GLU A 382 15.90 -8.52 -6.87
C GLU A 382 17.14 -8.68 -5.97
N LEU A 383 16.99 -8.72 -4.64
CA LEU A 383 18.10 -9.03 -3.72
C LEU A 383 18.70 -10.42 -4.00
N LEU A 384 17.84 -11.41 -4.25
CA LEU A 384 18.24 -12.79 -4.60
C LEU A 384 18.86 -12.83 -6.01
N ALA A 385 18.17 -12.29 -7.02
CA ALA A 385 18.56 -12.36 -8.41
C ALA A 385 19.90 -11.67 -8.70
N ARG A 386 20.22 -10.61 -7.96
CA ARG A 386 21.50 -9.88 -8.07
C ARG A 386 22.60 -10.43 -7.18
N GLY A 387 22.34 -11.49 -6.41
CA GLY A 387 23.32 -12.10 -5.52
C GLY A 387 23.72 -11.22 -4.33
N VAL A 388 22.84 -10.31 -3.89
CA VAL A 388 23.05 -9.50 -2.68
C VAL A 388 22.70 -10.29 -1.42
N LEU A 389 21.63 -11.10 -1.52
CA LEU A 389 21.08 -11.90 -0.43
C LEU A 389 21.15 -13.38 -0.81
N SER A 390 21.66 -14.22 0.10
CA SER A 390 21.57 -15.66 -0.09
C SER A 390 20.15 -16.14 0.20
N ARG A 391 19.71 -17.21 -0.48
CA ARG A 391 18.44 -17.86 -0.18
C ARG A 391 18.37 -18.32 1.28
N ARG A 392 19.47 -18.79 1.85
CA ARG A 392 19.56 -19.24 3.24
C ARG A 392 19.27 -18.10 4.22
N LEU A 393 19.89 -16.94 4.02
CA LEU A 393 19.67 -15.78 4.88
C LEU A 393 18.26 -15.21 4.70
N ALA A 394 17.72 -15.20 3.48
CA ALA A 394 16.33 -14.83 3.24
C ALA A 394 15.35 -15.71 4.03
N ILE A 395 15.53 -17.04 4.00
CA ILE A 395 14.70 -17.97 4.77
C ILE A 395 14.90 -17.75 6.28
N ALA A 396 16.14 -17.57 6.75
CA ALA A 396 16.40 -17.33 8.17
C ALA A 396 15.67 -16.08 8.69
N LEU A 397 15.71 -14.96 7.94
CA LEU A 397 15.01 -13.72 8.29
C LEU A 397 13.47 -13.88 8.25
N LEU A 398 12.95 -14.58 7.25
CA LEU A 398 11.49 -14.78 7.12
C LEU A 398 10.95 -15.88 8.05
N SER A 399 11.81 -16.77 8.56
CA SER A 399 11.47 -17.78 9.57
C SER A 399 11.23 -17.17 10.96
N LEU A 400 11.82 -16.00 11.23
CA LEU A 400 11.59 -15.28 12.47
C LEU A 400 10.14 -14.83 12.53
N ASP A 401 9.43 -15.23 13.59
CA ASP A 401 8.04 -14.78 13.81
C ASP A 401 7.15 -14.96 12.55
N PHE A 402 7.34 -16.07 11.83
CA PHE A 402 6.65 -16.34 10.56
C PHE A 402 5.10 -16.31 10.63
N PRO A 403 4.42 -16.58 11.78
CA PRO A 403 2.98 -16.39 11.91
C PRO A 403 2.51 -14.93 11.84
N ASN A 404 3.44 -13.97 11.86
CA ASN A 404 3.17 -12.53 11.76
C ASN A 404 3.85 -11.92 10.52
N PRO A 405 3.24 -12.08 9.32
CA PRO A 405 3.80 -11.59 8.05
C PRO A 405 3.94 -10.07 8.00
N VAL A 406 3.07 -9.35 8.71
CA VAL A 406 3.11 -7.89 8.87
C VAL A 406 3.27 -7.52 10.34
N PHE A 407 3.90 -6.38 10.59
CA PHE A 407 4.11 -5.80 11.92
C PHE A 407 4.92 -6.68 12.89
N SER A 408 5.79 -7.55 12.38
CA SER A 408 6.72 -8.31 13.23
C SER A 408 7.79 -7.41 13.81
N GLU A 409 7.67 -7.08 15.10
CA GLU A 409 8.71 -6.34 15.84
C GLU A 409 10.01 -7.14 15.95
N ARG A 410 9.90 -8.48 16.01
CA ARG A 410 11.05 -9.40 16.11
C ARG A 410 11.91 -9.35 14.85
N ARG A 411 11.28 -9.42 13.67
CA ARG A 411 11.98 -9.29 12.39
C ARG A 411 12.55 -7.88 12.22
N ALA A 412 11.80 -6.85 12.65
CA ALA A 412 12.22 -5.46 12.53
C ALA A 412 13.46 -5.15 13.38
N ALA A 413 13.59 -5.73 14.58
CA ALA A 413 14.75 -5.57 15.44
C ALA A 413 16.06 -5.98 14.73
N LEU A 414 16.02 -6.99 13.86
CA LEU A 414 17.22 -7.44 13.15
C LEU A 414 17.74 -6.46 12.08
N LEU A 415 16.95 -5.44 11.69
CA LEU A 415 17.39 -4.44 10.73
C LEU A 415 18.63 -3.67 11.20
N GLU A 416 18.84 -3.54 12.51
CA GLU A 416 19.97 -2.79 13.05
C GLU A 416 21.33 -3.40 12.66
N PHE A 417 21.40 -4.73 12.52
CA PHE A 417 22.59 -5.49 12.15
C PHE A 417 22.86 -5.50 10.64
N MET A 418 21.94 -4.99 9.81
CA MET A 418 22.15 -4.92 8.37
C MET A 418 23.21 -3.86 8.03
N PRO A 419 24.22 -4.21 7.21
CA PRO A 419 25.26 -3.27 6.81
C PRO A 419 24.70 -2.17 5.90
N SER A 420 25.41 -1.04 5.83
CA SER A 420 25.10 0.06 4.91
C SER A 420 25.17 -0.36 3.44
N ASP A 421 26.09 -1.27 3.12
CA ASP A 421 26.35 -1.77 1.79
C ASP A 421 26.66 -3.28 1.80
N SER A 422 26.48 -3.93 0.65
CA SER A 422 26.69 -5.38 0.51
C SER A 422 27.31 -5.74 -0.84
N ALA A 423 28.12 -6.79 -0.89
CA ALA A 423 28.66 -7.31 -2.13
C ALA A 423 27.59 -8.09 -2.92
N LEU A 424 27.75 -8.15 -4.25
CA LEU A 424 26.98 -9.01 -5.14
C LEU A 424 27.74 -10.33 -5.35
N ASP A 425 27.97 -11.07 -4.27
CA ASP A 425 28.81 -12.28 -4.23
C ASP A 425 28.00 -13.57 -3.97
N GLY A 426 26.71 -13.55 -4.33
CA GLY A 426 25.77 -14.62 -4.00
C GLY A 426 25.30 -14.58 -2.54
N GLY A 427 25.55 -13.46 -1.84
CA GLY A 427 25.19 -13.25 -0.45
C GLY A 427 26.23 -13.73 0.56
N ALA A 428 27.35 -14.32 0.14
CA ALA A 428 28.35 -14.89 1.04
C ALA A 428 28.95 -13.84 2.00
N GLY A 429 29.24 -12.64 1.50
CA GLY A 429 29.74 -11.54 2.32
C GLY A 429 28.69 -11.04 3.32
N LEU A 430 27.43 -10.93 2.89
CA LEU A 430 26.33 -10.51 3.76
C LEU A 430 26.04 -11.53 4.84
N ASP A 431 25.95 -12.82 4.48
CA ASP A 431 25.73 -13.94 5.38
C ASP A 431 26.71 -13.90 6.56
N LYS A 432 27.99 -13.69 6.27
CA LYS A 432 29.04 -13.58 7.29
C LYS A 432 28.87 -12.31 8.12
N LEU A 433 28.84 -11.13 7.49
CA LEU A 433 28.81 -9.84 8.19
C LEU A 433 27.58 -9.72 9.11
N PHE A 434 26.42 -10.12 8.60
CA PHE A 434 25.16 -10.06 9.32
C PHE A 434 25.16 -11.03 10.50
N SER A 435 25.50 -12.30 10.27
CA SER A 435 25.47 -13.30 11.35
C SER A 435 26.53 -13.04 12.44
N ASP A 436 27.71 -12.55 12.07
CA ASP A 436 28.74 -12.12 13.03
C ASP A 436 28.24 -10.94 13.89
N ALA A 437 27.56 -9.95 13.26
CA ALA A 437 26.99 -8.81 13.98
C ALA A 437 25.86 -9.23 14.94
N VAL A 438 24.97 -10.13 14.52
CA VAL A 438 23.91 -10.69 15.38
C VAL A 438 24.53 -11.46 16.55
N ARG A 439 25.56 -12.29 16.30
CA ARG A 439 26.26 -13.05 17.36
C ARG A 439 26.98 -12.16 18.36
N ALA A 440 27.48 -11.00 17.93
CA ALA A 440 28.13 -10.03 18.80
C ALA A 440 27.13 -9.22 19.66
N SER A 441 25.82 -9.27 19.37
CA SER A 441 24.80 -8.61 20.18
C SER A 441 24.78 -9.20 21.60
N PRO A 442 24.80 -8.37 22.67
CA PRO A 442 24.60 -8.86 24.03
C PRO A 442 23.28 -9.61 24.22
N ARG A 443 22.24 -9.28 23.43
CA ARG A 443 20.93 -9.94 23.46
C ARG A 443 20.95 -11.34 22.85
N ALA A 444 21.99 -11.72 22.10
CA ALA A 444 22.10 -13.07 21.54
C ALA A 444 22.14 -14.18 22.62
N ALA A 445 22.55 -13.85 23.84
CA ALA A 445 22.56 -14.76 24.98
C ALA A 445 21.17 -14.97 25.61
N ASP A 446 20.21 -14.07 25.36
CA ASP A 446 18.83 -14.21 25.84
C ASP A 446 18.03 -15.13 24.88
N PRO A 447 17.58 -16.32 25.31
CA PRO A 447 16.83 -17.25 24.46
C PRO A 447 15.50 -16.67 23.92
N ALA A 448 14.97 -15.62 24.53
CA ALA A 448 13.75 -14.96 24.10
C ALA A 448 13.99 -13.88 23.02
N SER A 449 15.24 -13.48 22.78
CA SER A 449 15.58 -12.41 21.84
C SER A 449 15.41 -12.84 20.37
N PRO A 450 15.11 -11.89 19.46
CA PRO A 450 15.12 -12.18 18.03
C PRO A 450 16.51 -12.60 17.53
N GLU A 451 17.60 -12.11 18.13
CA GLU A 451 18.96 -12.53 17.78
C GLU A 451 19.19 -14.01 18.09
N SER A 452 18.77 -14.49 19.26
CA SER A 452 18.91 -15.89 19.63
C SER A 452 18.03 -16.80 18.77
N GLU A 453 16.81 -16.36 18.44
CA GLU A 453 15.94 -17.06 17.48
C GLU A 453 16.59 -17.18 16.09
N PHE A 454 17.19 -16.09 15.60
CA PHE A 454 17.89 -16.09 14.32
C PHE A 454 19.07 -17.06 14.34
N LEU A 455 19.93 -16.99 15.36
CA LEU A 455 21.11 -17.83 15.47
C LEU A 455 20.75 -19.31 15.63
N ARG A 456 19.66 -19.64 16.35
CA ARG A 456 19.17 -21.03 16.44
C ARG A 456 18.83 -21.60 15.07
N PHE A 457 18.26 -20.81 14.18
CA PHE A 457 18.04 -21.24 12.80
C PHE A 457 19.34 -21.23 11.98
N TRP A 458 20.10 -20.14 12.07
CA TRP A 458 21.28 -19.87 11.25
C TRP A 458 22.41 -20.87 11.49
N ASP A 459 22.66 -21.26 12.73
CA ASP A 459 23.80 -22.12 13.11
C ASP A 459 23.58 -23.61 12.76
N LYS A 460 22.40 -23.96 12.26
CA LYS A 460 22.12 -25.30 11.77
C LYS A 460 22.90 -25.60 10.48
N PRO A 461 23.24 -26.87 10.22
CA PRO A 461 23.78 -27.28 8.92
C PRO A 461 22.89 -26.80 7.75
N ALA A 462 23.51 -26.45 6.62
CA ALA A 462 22.77 -26.00 5.44
C ALA A 462 21.66 -27.00 5.06
N GLY A 463 20.48 -26.50 4.70
CA GLY A 463 19.29 -27.30 4.40
C GLY A 463 18.51 -27.82 5.61
N SER A 464 19.16 -28.13 6.74
CA SER A 464 18.45 -28.67 7.91
C SER A 464 17.48 -27.68 8.56
N GLY A 465 17.83 -26.38 8.57
CA GLY A 465 16.91 -25.33 9.03
C GLY A 465 15.66 -25.22 8.17
N GLU A 466 15.75 -25.46 6.85
CA GLU A 466 14.60 -25.39 5.94
C GLU A 466 13.63 -26.54 6.19
N VAL A 467 14.16 -27.76 6.39
CA VAL A 467 13.35 -28.94 6.76
C VAL A 467 12.59 -28.67 8.05
N GLU A 468 13.27 -28.16 9.08
CA GLU A 468 12.63 -27.81 10.35
C GLU A 468 11.58 -26.70 10.20
N LEU A 469 11.84 -25.68 9.37
CA LEU A 469 10.87 -24.64 9.10
C LEU A 469 9.62 -25.18 8.38
N VAL A 470 9.79 -26.08 7.41
CA VAL A 470 8.66 -26.75 6.76
C VAL A 470 7.82 -27.49 7.80
N GLU A 471 8.45 -28.27 8.68
CA GLU A 471 7.76 -29.00 9.75
C GLU A 471 7.03 -28.04 10.71
N ARG A 472 7.68 -26.94 11.13
CA ARG A 472 7.08 -25.90 11.98
C ARG A 472 5.89 -25.24 11.32
N ILE A 473 5.99 -24.86 10.04
CA ILE A 473 4.88 -24.25 9.29
C ILE A 473 3.73 -25.25 9.15
N GLN A 474 3.99 -26.52 8.84
CA GLN A 474 2.93 -27.53 8.73
C GLN A 474 2.22 -27.77 10.06
N ALA A 475 2.97 -27.86 11.16
CA ALA A 475 2.42 -28.00 12.50
C ALA A 475 1.56 -26.78 12.89
N TYR A 476 2.07 -25.57 12.64
CA TYR A 476 1.34 -24.31 12.81
C TYR A 476 0.06 -24.29 11.96
N TRP A 477 0.14 -24.66 10.69
CA TRP A 477 -1.00 -24.63 9.77
C TRP A 477 -2.11 -25.58 10.23
N LYS A 478 -1.73 -26.78 10.70
CA LYS A 478 -2.66 -27.73 11.31
C LYS A 478 -3.30 -27.15 12.57
N ALA A 479 -2.50 -26.58 13.48
CA ALA A 479 -3.00 -25.98 14.72
C ALA A 479 -3.99 -24.84 14.46
N ILE A 480 -3.72 -23.97 13.47
CA ILE A 480 -4.66 -22.92 13.06
C ILE A 480 -5.92 -23.50 12.44
N GLY A 481 -5.80 -24.52 11.58
CA GLY A 481 -6.95 -25.22 11.01
C GLY A 481 -7.88 -25.79 12.09
N GLU A 482 -7.32 -26.42 13.12
CA GLU A 482 -8.07 -26.91 14.28
C GLU A 482 -8.69 -25.75 15.09
N LYS A 483 -7.93 -24.67 15.33
CA LYS A 483 -8.42 -23.50 16.07
C LYS A 483 -9.63 -22.84 15.40
N ILE A 484 -9.55 -22.53 14.11
CA ILE A 484 -10.64 -21.85 13.37
C ILE A 484 -11.86 -22.74 13.12
N SER A 485 -11.75 -24.04 13.41
CA SER A 485 -12.89 -24.98 13.35
C SER A 485 -13.83 -24.86 14.56
N THR A 486 -13.48 -24.04 15.55
CA THR A 486 -14.30 -23.74 16.74
C THR A 486 -14.70 -22.27 16.76
N SER A 487 -15.85 -21.94 17.35
CA SER A 487 -16.32 -20.56 17.45
C SER A 487 -15.36 -19.68 18.27
N ASP A 488 -14.86 -20.17 19.41
CA ASP A 488 -13.93 -19.40 20.25
C ASP A 488 -12.57 -19.22 19.58
N GLY A 489 -12.05 -20.27 18.93
CA GLY A 489 -10.80 -20.18 18.21
C GLY A 489 -10.87 -19.26 16.98
N PHE A 490 -12.01 -19.20 16.28
CA PHE A 490 -12.24 -18.20 15.25
C PHE A 490 -12.33 -16.78 15.84
N ASP A 491 -13.01 -16.60 16.98
CA ASP A 491 -13.12 -15.31 17.66
C ASP A 491 -11.74 -14.75 18.03
N ASP A 492 -10.84 -15.59 18.53
CA ASP A 492 -9.44 -15.21 18.77
C ASP A 492 -8.77 -14.66 17.49
N VAL A 493 -8.89 -15.39 16.37
CA VAL A 493 -8.34 -14.97 15.07
C VAL A 493 -8.96 -13.66 14.59
N PHE A 494 -10.26 -13.46 14.82
CA PHE A 494 -10.95 -12.20 14.54
C PHE A 494 -10.36 -11.04 15.36
N ARG A 495 -10.06 -11.25 16.65
CA ARG A 495 -9.41 -10.23 17.50
C ARG A 495 -8.01 -9.86 16.99
N LEU A 496 -7.24 -10.84 16.51
CA LEU A 496 -5.95 -10.57 15.87
C LEU A 496 -6.12 -9.77 14.57
N ALA A 497 -7.11 -10.10 13.75
CA ALA A 497 -7.42 -9.33 12.55
C ALA A 497 -7.73 -7.87 12.89
N GLU A 498 -8.59 -7.61 13.88
CA GLU A 498 -8.89 -6.25 14.34
C GLU A 498 -7.65 -5.53 14.92
N SER A 499 -6.82 -6.24 15.70
CA SER A 499 -5.53 -5.70 16.17
C SER A 499 -4.68 -5.17 15.01
N ARG A 500 -4.55 -5.94 13.93
CA ARG A 500 -3.77 -5.55 12.74
C ARG A 500 -4.45 -4.42 11.96
N ARG A 501 -5.78 -4.39 11.84
CA ARG A 501 -6.53 -3.25 11.28
C ARG A 501 -6.26 -1.97 12.06
N ARG A 502 -6.24 -2.02 13.40
CA ARG A 502 -5.92 -0.86 14.26
C ARG A 502 -4.48 -0.39 14.07
N GLN A 503 -3.53 -1.29 13.89
CA GLN A 503 -2.15 -0.91 13.56
C GLN A 503 -2.07 -0.22 12.20
N PHE A 504 -2.78 -0.74 11.19
CA PHE A 504 -2.86 -0.12 9.87
C PHE A 504 -3.51 1.28 9.91
N ARG A 505 -4.61 1.47 10.65
CA ARG A 505 -5.28 2.78 10.80
C ARG A 505 -4.42 3.88 11.40
N LYS A 506 -3.34 3.54 12.10
CA LYS A 506 -2.37 4.52 12.63
C LYS A 506 -1.41 5.05 11.56
N ARG A 507 -1.45 4.50 10.34
CA ARG A 507 -0.56 4.85 9.23
C ARG A 507 -1.24 5.86 8.30
N PRO A 508 -0.49 6.78 7.67
CA PRO A 508 -1.06 7.70 6.68
C PRO A 508 -1.74 7.01 5.49
N LEU A 509 -1.27 5.81 5.14
CA LEU A 509 -1.84 4.95 4.09
C LEU A 509 -3.32 4.55 4.33
N SER A 510 -3.80 4.64 5.57
CA SER A 510 -5.21 4.50 5.93
C SER A 510 -5.94 5.84 5.75
N GLU A 511 -6.16 6.22 4.49
CA GLU A 511 -6.72 7.53 4.12
C GLU A 511 -8.20 7.72 4.50
N PHE A 512 -9.00 6.65 4.49
CA PHE A 512 -10.45 6.74 4.57
C PHE A 512 -11.06 5.88 5.67
N ASP A 513 -12.18 6.36 6.23
CA ASP A 513 -12.85 5.68 7.33
C ASP A 513 -13.59 4.41 6.86
N LEU A 514 -13.95 4.34 5.58
CA LEU A 514 -14.65 3.20 4.97
C LEU A 514 -13.72 2.08 4.48
N THR A 515 -12.39 2.29 4.40
CA THR A 515 -11.45 1.30 3.87
C THR A 515 -11.50 -0.03 4.64
N LEU A 516 -11.68 0.01 5.96
CA LEU A 516 -11.73 -1.17 6.82
C LEU A 516 -12.78 -1.01 7.93
N PRO A 517 -13.53 -2.06 8.27
CA PRO A 517 -14.56 -2.00 9.31
C PRO A 517 -13.97 -1.92 10.72
N CYS A 518 -14.62 -1.20 11.62
CA CYS A 518 -14.21 -1.14 13.03
C CYS A 518 -15.03 -2.11 13.88
N ALA A 519 -14.39 -2.78 14.83
CA ALA A 519 -15.06 -3.56 15.87
C ALA A 519 -15.30 -2.67 17.11
N ALA A 520 -16.50 -2.10 17.21
CA ALA A 520 -16.84 -1.07 18.20
C ALA A 520 -16.78 -1.52 19.66
N ASN A 521 -17.12 -2.78 19.91
CA ASN A 521 -17.29 -3.34 21.26
C ASN A 521 -16.07 -4.16 21.71
N LEU A 522 -14.98 -4.13 20.94
CA LEU A 522 -13.78 -4.91 21.20
C LEU A 522 -12.65 -4.02 21.69
N GLU A 523 -12.15 -4.28 22.90
CA GLU A 523 -10.97 -3.60 23.42
C GLU A 523 -9.69 -4.40 23.14
N ILE A 524 -8.69 -3.70 22.62
CA ILE A 524 -7.36 -4.21 22.30
C ILE A 524 -6.37 -3.09 22.66
N PRO A 525 -5.93 -3.00 23.93
CA PRO A 525 -5.07 -1.91 24.39
C PRO A 525 -3.65 -2.01 23.83
N THR A 526 -3.19 -3.24 23.59
CA THR A 526 -1.87 -3.56 23.03
C THR A 526 -2.03 -4.35 21.75
N PRO A 527 -1.15 -4.17 20.75
CA PRO A 527 -1.12 -5.04 19.59
C PRO A 527 -1.07 -6.53 19.99
N LEU A 528 -1.73 -7.35 19.20
CA LEU A 528 -1.72 -8.81 19.33
C LEU A 528 -0.81 -9.44 18.28
N ARG A 529 -0.20 -10.57 18.63
CA ARG A 529 0.58 -11.43 17.73
C ARG A 529 0.10 -12.88 17.80
N MET A 530 0.41 -13.64 16.77
CA MET A 530 0.18 -15.08 16.70
C MET A 530 1.48 -15.85 16.97
N THR A 531 1.42 -16.92 17.76
CA THR A 531 2.55 -17.81 18.02
C THR A 531 2.57 -18.98 17.04
N GLU A 532 3.66 -19.74 17.01
CA GLU A 532 3.77 -20.95 16.17
C GLU A 532 2.81 -22.08 16.58
N SER A 533 2.32 -22.08 17.82
CA SER A 533 1.25 -22.99 18.26
C SER A 533 -0.15 -22.51 17.89
N GLY A 534 -0.26 -21.38 17.18
CA GLY A 534 -1.53 -20.75 16.83
C GLY A 534 -2.23 -20.05 18.01
N HIS A 535 -1.53 -19.84 19.12
CA HIS A 535 -2.02 -19.02 20.22
C HIS A 535 -1.91 -17.53 19.87
N ILE A 536 -2.78 -16.71 20.46
CA ILE A 536 -2.81 -15.26 20.22
C ILE A 536 -2.60 -14.57 21.55
N GLU A 537 -1.61 -13.71 21.59
CA GLU A 537 -1.17 -13.02 22.80
C GLU A 537 -0.85 -11.55 22.51
N ALA A 538 -0.78 -10.74 23.56
CA ALA A 538 -0.31 -9.36 23.44
C ALA A 538 1.18 -9.33 23.06
N THR A 539 1.57 -8.35 22.26
CA THR A 539 3.00 -8.06 22.06
C THR A 539 3.56 -7.53 23.38
N SER A 540 4.51 -8.27 23.96
CA SER A 540 5.40 -7.70 24.98
C SER A 540 6.26 -6.69 24.24
N GLY A 541 6.04 -5.39 24.44
CA GLY A 541 6.88 -4.36 23.82
C GLY A 541 8.34 -4.73 24.05
N LEU A 542 9.12 -4.88 22.97
CA LEU A 542 10.55 -5.18 23.08
C LEU A 542 11.18 -4.05 23.91
N SER A 543 11.57 -4.36 25.14
CA SER A 543 12.23 -3.45 26.06
C SER A 543 13.65 -3.14 25.62
#